data_AF-A0A4Q5RK46-F1
#
_entry.id   AF-A0A4Q5RK46-F1
#
_cell.length_a   1.000
_cell.length_b   1.000
_cell.length_c   1.000
_cell.angle_alpha   90.00
_cell.angle_beta   90.00
_cell.angle_gamma   90.00
#
_symmetry.space_group_name_H-M   'P 1'
#
loop_
_entity.id
_entity.type
_entity.pdbx_description
1 polymer ?
#
loop_
_entity_poly.entity_id
_entity_poly.type
_entity_poly.pdbx_seq_one_letter_code
_entity_poly.pdbx_strand_id
1 'polypeptide(L)'
;EAFNETVEELTQSLMPLVAENGMDWMYANCSTTAQRGALDWWKKFRDATKPVFEELYESVATGKESQRSIDSNSQPDYREKLDAELAELRDSEIWQAGKTVRSLRPENQEVEA
;
A
#
# COMPACT_ATOMS: atom_id res chain seq x y z
N GLU A 1 14.90 -8.38 -2.48
CA GLU A 1 14.84 -8.03 -1.04
C GLU A 1 13.87 -6.92 -0.68
N ALA A 2 14.16 -5.64 -0.95
CA ALA A 2 13.33 -4.55 -0.42
C ALA A 2 11.83 -4.69 -0.76
N PHE A 3 11.47 -5.13 -1.97
CA PHE A 3 10.07 -5.40 -2.34
C PHE A 3 9.45 -6.57 -1.57
N ASN A 4 10.21 -7.66 -1.35
CA ASN A 4 9.75 -8.81 -0.58
C ASN A 4 9.49 -8.43 0.88
N GLU A 5 10.46 -7.77 1.50
CA GLU A 5 10.43 -7.36 2.91
C GLU A 5 9.51 -6.15 3.20
N THR A 6 8.80 -5.65 2.18
CA THR A 6 7.84 -4.55 2.35
C THR A 6 6.49 -4.91 1.75
N VAL A 7 6.36 -4.87 0.42
CA VAL A 7 5.08 -5.04 -0.28
C VAL A 7 4.59 -6.48 -0.21
N GLU A 8 5.45 -7.47 -0.48
CA GLU A 8 5.02 -8.88 -0.38
C GLU A 8 4.73 -9.26 1.06
N GLU A 9 5.62 -8.95 2.01
CA GLU A 9 5.42 -9.29 3.42
C GLU A 9 4.13 -8.66 3.96
N LEU A 10 3.88 -7.38 3.68
CA LEU A 10 2.62 -6.74 4.06
C LEU A 10 1.42 -7.46 3.42
N THR A 11 1.42 -7.66 2.10
CA THR A 11 0.21 -8.08 1.38
C THR A 11 -0.06 -9.58 1.38
N GLN A 12 0.98 -10.41 1.39
CA GLN A 12 0.88 -11.87 1.32
C GLN A 12 1.02 -12.53 2.69
N SER A 13 1.78 -11.95 3.63
CA SER A 13 2.02 -12.55 4.94
C SER A 13 1.17 -11.90 6.04
N LEU A 14 1.28 -10.56 6.21
CA LEU A 14 0.72 -9.88 7.38
C LEU A 14 -0.77 -9.54 7.25
N MET A 15 -1.20 -8.99 6.11
CA MET A 15 -2.60 -8.60 5.90
C MET A 15 -3.59 -9.77 6.03
N PRO A 16 -3.29 -11.01 5.58
CA PRO A 16 -4.15 -12.15 5.84
C PRO A 16 -4.39 -12.41 7.34
N LEU A 17 -3.35 -12.31 8.17
CA LEU A 17 -3.47 -12.49 9.63
C LEU A 17 -4.38 -11.42 10.25
N VAL A 18 -4.25 -10.18 9.78
CA VAL A 18 -5.12 -9.07 10.20
C VAL A 18 -6.57 -9.30 9.77
N ALA A 19 -6.78 -9.75 8.54
CA ALA A 19 -8.12 -10.01 8.01
C ALA A 19 -8.81 -11.17 8.74
N GLU A 20 -8.05 -12.19 9.15
CA GLU A 20 -8.59 -13.36 9.83
C GLU A 20 -9.01 -13.05 11.28
N ASN A 21 -8.14 -12.37 12.05
CA ASN A 21 -8.30 -12.27 13.50
C ASN A 21 -7.93 -10.90 14.10
N GLY A 22 -7.57 -9.91 13.28
CA GLY A 22 -7.21 -8.56 13.74
C GLY A 22 -5.71 -8.32 13.95
N MET A 23 -5.38 -7.06 14.26
CA MET A 23 -4.01 -6.56 14.32
C MET A 23 -3.20 -7.15 15.48
N ASP A 24 -3.84 -7.37 16.62
CA ASP A 24 -3.23 -7.98 17.80
C ASP A 24 -2.86 -9.45 17.54
N TRP A 25 -3.71 -10.18 16.80
CA TRP A 25 -3.38 -11.53 16.34
C TRP A 25 -2.17 -11.55 15.41
N MET A 26 -2.11 -10.62 14.44
CA MET A 26 -0.95 -10.51 13.56
C MET A 26 0.33 -10.26 14.37
N TYR A 27 0.32 -9.34 15.33
CA TYR A 27 1.49 -9.10 16.20
C TYR A 27 1.87 -10.35 17.00
N ALA A 28 0.90 -11.03 17.60
CA ALA A 28 1.15 -12.24 18.40
C ALA A 28 1.80 -13.38 17.59
N ASN A 29 1.56 -13.42 16.28
CA ASN A 29 2.12 -14.43 15.37
C ASN A 29 3.44 -13.99 14.71
N CYS A 30 3.91 -12.76 14.94
CA CYS A 30 5.24 -12.31 14.53
C CYS A 30 6.31 -12.72 15.56
N SER A 31 7.58 -12.69 15.15
CA SER A 31 8.72 -12.91 16.05
C SER A 31 8.80 -11.83 17.15
N THR A 32 9.48 -12.14 18.27
CA THR A 32 9.69 -11.17 19.35
C THR A 32 10.35 -9.88 18.87
N THR A 33 11.31 -9.97 17.94
CA THR A 33 11.99 -8.78 17.38
C THR A 33 11.01 -7.90 16.59
N ALA A 34 10.16 -8.51 15.75
CA ALA A 34 9.16 -7.79 14.97
C ALA A 34 8.09 -7.15 15.86
N GLN A 35 7.62 -7.88 16.88
CA GLN A 35 6.67 -7.37 17.89
C GLN A 35 7.21 -6.13 18.60
N ARG A 36 8.46 -6.18 19.09
CA ARG A 36 9.09 -5.05 19.77
C ARG A 36 9.27 -3.87 18.84
N GLY A 37 9.77 -4.10 17.63
CA GLY A 37 9.88 -3.05 16.62
C GLY A 37 8.55 -2.36 16.35
N ALA A 38 7.49 -3.13 16.12
CA ALA A 38 6.17 -2.58 15.84
C ALA A 38 5.60 -1.80 17.05
N LEU A 39 5.60 -2.40 18.24
CA LEU A 39 5.06 -1.79 19.47
C LEU A 39 5.82 -0.52 19.90
N ASP A 40 7.13 -0.48 19.70
CA ASP A 40 7.97 0.64 20.12
C ASP A 40 7.91 1.82 19.13
N TRP A 41 7.57 1.58 17.87
CA TRP A 41 7.60 2.60 16.81
C TRP A 41 6.25 3.07 16.30
N TRP A 42 5.16 2.30 16.40
CA TRP A 42 3.89 2.63 15.72
C TRP A 42 3.34 4.02 16.11
N LYS A 43 3.49 4.45 17.38
CA LYS A 43 3.03 5.78 17.82
C LYS A 43 3.80 6.91 17.14
N LYS A 44 5.10 6.71 16.88
CA LYS A 44 5.94 7.71 16.19
C LYS A 44 5.51 7.86 14.73
N PHE A 45 5.26 6.74 14.05
CA PHE A 45 4.73 6.76 12.68
C PHE A 45 3.34 7.37 12.62
N ARG A 46 2.46 7.02 13.57
CA ARG A 46 1.14 7.66 13.71
C ARG A 46 1.29 9.17 13.86
N ASP A 47 2.12 9.65 14.79
CA ASP A 47 2.24 11.08 15.06
C ASP A 47 2.86 11.84 13.87
N ALA A 48 3.80 11.23 13.15
CA ALA A 48 4.39 11.80 11.94
C ALA A 48 3.38 11.90 10.78
N THR A 49 2.48 10.93 10.65
CA THR A 49 1.50 10.86 9.54
C THR A 49 0.17 11.55 9.88
N LYS A 50 -0.14 11.72 11.15
CA LYS A 50 -1.40 12.28 11.64
C LYS A 50 -1.77 13.64 10.99
N PRO A 51 -0.86 14.65 10.89
CA PRO A 51 -1.22 15.93 10.28
C PRO A 51 -1.68 15.81 8.83
N VAL A 52 -1.07 14.89 8.06
CA VAL A 52 -1.46 14.63 6.67
C VAL A 52 -2.85 13.99 6.62
N PHE A 53 -3.14 13.04 7.49
CA PHE A 53 -4.48 12.45 7.57
C PHE A 53 -5.55 13.44 8.04
N GLU A 54 -5.22 14.36 8.95
CA GLU A 54 -6.12 15.43 9.38
C GLU A 54 -6.47 16.37 8.23
N GLU A 55 -5.47 16.77 7.42
CA GLU A 55 -5.70 17.56 6.20
C GLU A 55 -6.59 16.83 5.19
N LEU A 56 -6.32 15.54 4.95
CA LEU A 56 -7.12 14.72 4.05
C LEU A 56 -8.57 14.59 4.53
N TYR A 57 -8.79 14.36 5.84
CA TYR A 57 -10.12 14.29 6.42
C TYR A 57 -10.90 15.60 6.25
N GLU A 58 -10.25 16.74 6.49
CA GLU A 58 -10.87 18.06 6.29
C GLU A 58 -11.20 18.30 4.81
N SER A 59 -10.30 17.95 3.88
CA SER A 59 -10.53 18.06 2.43
C SER A 59 -11.75 17.25 1.99
N VAL A 60 -11.92 16.05 2.54
CA VAL A 60 -13.08 15.19 2.26
C VAL A 60 -14.34 15.76 2.90
N ALA A 61 -14.31 16.14 4.18
CA ALA A 61 -15.46 16.63 4.92
C ALA A 61 -16.03 17.94 4.34
N THR A 62 -15.16 18.79 3.79
CA THR A 62 -15.54 20.05 3.13
C THR A 62 -15.97 19.87 1.67
N GLY A 63 -15.90 18.65 1.12
CA GLY A 63 -16.24 18.35 -0.26
C GLY A 63 -15.18 18.79 -1.29
N LYS A 64 -14.06 19.37 -0.84
CA LYS A 64 -12.96 19.82 -1.70
C LYS A 64 -12.36 18.66 -2.50
N GLU A 65 -12.16 17.50 -1.87
CA GLU A 65 -11.61 16.31 -2.55
C GLU A 65 -12.56 15.78 -3.64
N SER A 66 -13.87 15.80 -3.37
CA SER A 66 -14.89 15.41 -4.33
C SER A 66 -14.97 16.36 -5.51
N GLN A 67 -14.96 17.68 -5.26
CA GLN A 67 -14.96 18.69 -6.32
C GLN A 67 -13.73 18.55 -7.21
N ARG A 68 -12.55 18.36 -6.61
CA ARG A 68 -11.30 18.13 -7.35
C ARG A 68 -11.38 16.90 -8.26
N SER A 69 -11.99 15.82 -7.78
CA SER A 69 -12.23 14.62 -8.58
C SER A 69 -13.17 14.90 -9.76
N ILE A 70 -14.28 15.60 -9.53
CA ILE A 70 -15.25 16.00 -10.58
C ILE A 70 -14.57 16.86 -11.63
N ASP A 71 -13.84 17.89 -11.21
CA ASP A 71 -13.16 18.84 -12.09
C ASP A 71 -12.11 18.13 -12.97
N SER A 72 -11.29 17.24 -12.38
CA SER A 72 -10.31 16.47 -13.12
C SER A 72 -10.96 15.50 -14.12
N ASN A 73 -11.98 14.75 -13.70
CA ASN A 73 -12.64 13.75 -14.56
C ASN A 73 -13.47 14.38 -15.70
N SER A 74 -13.85 15.65 -15.56
CA SER A 74 -14.63 16.38 -16.57
C SER A 74 -13.77 17.00 -17.68
N GLN A 75 -12.44 16.95 -17.57
CA GLN A 75 -11.55 17.48 -18.60
C GLN A 75 -11.55 16.57 -19.85
N PRO A 76 -11.55 17.16 -21.06
CA PRO A 76 -11.59 16.38 -22.30
C PRO A 76 -10.35 15.49 -22.50
N ASP A 77 -9.22 15.84 -21.87
CA ASP A 77 -7.95 15.12 -21.93
C ASP A 77 -7.67 14.28 -20.66
N TYR A 78 -8.68 14.07 -19.80
CA TYR A 78 -8.53 13.36 -18.52
C TYR A 78 -7.84 11.99 -18.68
N ARG A 79 -8.26 11.19 -19.67
CA ARG A 79 -7.73 9.84 -19.85
C ARG A 79 -6.23 9.83 -20.18
N GLU A 80 -5.79 10.77 -21.03
CA GLU A 80 -4.39 10.91 -21.42
C GLU A 80 -3.52 11.30 -20.21
N LYS A 81 -3.96 12.27 -19.42
CA LYS A 81 -3.28 12.68 -18.19
C LYS A 81 -3.22 11.54 -17.16
N LEU A 82 -4.32 10.84 -16.95
CA LEU A 82 -4.37 9.69 -16.05
C LEU A 82 -3.42 8.57 -16.50
N ASP A 83 -3.36 8.27 -17.79
CA ASP A 83 -2.46 7.25 -18.31
C ASP A 83 -0.98 7.62 -18.12
N ALA A 84 -0.64 8.92 -18.18
CA ALA A 84 0.70 9.41 -17.86
C ALA A 84 1.05 9.21 -16.37
N GLU A 85 0.16 9.56 -15.45
CA GLU A 85 0.35 9.36 -14.01
C GLU A 85 0.46 7.85 -13.65
N LEU A 86 -0.40 7.02 -14.25
CA LEU A 86 -0.35 5.57 -14.05
C LEU A 86 0.91 4.93 -14.67
N ALA A 87 1.41 5.47 -15.78
CA ALA A 87 2.67 5.05 -16.37
C ALA A 87 3.84 5.38 -15.43
N GLU A 88 3.90 6.60 -14.88
CA GLU A 88 4.92 6.97 -13.89
C GLU A 88 4.95 6.01 -12.70
N LEU A 89 3.79 5.71 -12.11
CA LEU A 89 3.70 4.75 -11.01
C LEU A 89 4.20 3.37 -11.43
N ARG A 90 3.68 2.83 -12.54
CA ARG A 90 4.06 1.51 -13.06
C ARG A 90 5.56 1.40 -13.37
N ASP A 91 6.16 2.49 -13.85
CA ASP A 91 7.56 2.52 -14.28
C ASP A 91 8.52 2.86 -13.14
N SER A 92 8.01 3.22 -11.96
CA SER A 92 8.83 3.37 -10.76
C SER A 92 9.54 2.07 -10.35
N GLU A 93 10.71 2.21 -9.74
CA GLU A 93 11.61 1.10 -9.39
C GLU A 93 10.91 0.00 -8.58
N ILE A 94 10.13 0.38 -7.57
CA ILE A 94 9.44 -0.57 -6.69
C ILE A 94 8.45 -1.45 -7.46
N TRP A 95 7.75 -0.90 -8.47
CA TRP A 95 6.73 -1.63 -9.22
C TRP A 95 7.31 -2.43 -10.39
N GLN A 96 8.43 -2.01 -10.97
CA GLN A 96 9.21 -2.84 -11.89
C GLN A 96 9.81 -4.06 -11.17
N ALA A 97 10.43 -3.86 -9.99
CA ALA A 97 10.90 -4.96 -9.16
C ALA A 97 9.75 -5.90 -8.76
N GLY A 98 8.62 -5.31 -8.35
CA GLY A 98 7.42 -6.06 -7.98
C GLY A 98 6.84 -6.90 -9.12
N LYS A 99 6.91 -6.42 -10.36
CA LYS A 99 6.48 -7.20 -11.52
C LYS A 99 7.28 -8.51 -11.64
N THR A 100 8.60 -8.44 -11.52
CA THR A 100 9.46 -9.62 -11.56
C THR A 100 9.21 -10.54 -10.36
N VAL A 101 9.09 -9.99 -9.15
CA VAL A 101 8.80 -10.79 -7.96
C VAL A 101 7.47 -11.55 -8.10
N ARG A 102 6.41 -10.86 -8.55
CA ARG A 102 5.10 -11.50 -8.74
C ARG A 102 5.12 -12.62 -9.77
N SER A 103 5.92 -12.51 -10.84
CA SER A 103 6.06 -13.59 -11.83
C SER A 103 6.80 -14.83 -11.29
N LEU A 104 7.54 -14.69 -10.19
CA LEU A 104 8.26 -15.80 -9.54
C LEU A 104 7.44 -16.50 -8.45
N ARG A 105 6.22 -16.03 -8.17
CA ARG A 105 5.39 -16.63 -7.13
C ARG A 105 5.00 -18.07 -7.49
N PRO A 106 4.87 -18.97 -6.49
CA PRO A 106 4.58 -20.38 -6.73
C PRO A 106 3.31 -20.63 -7.56
N GLU A 107 2.25 -19.87 -7.33
CA GLU A 107 0.98 -20.00 -8.06
C GLU A 107 1.06 -19.59 -9.53
N ASN A 108 2.14 -18.91 -9.93
CA ASN A 108 2.41 -18.49 -11.31
C ASN A 108 3.46 -19.36 -11.99
N GLN A 109 4.02 -20.36 -11.29
CA GLN A 109 4.93 -21.33 -11.92
C GLN A 109 4.11 -22.44 -12.58
N GLU A 110 4.48 -22.84 -13.79
CA GLU A 110 3.94 -24.05 -14.39
C GLU A 110 4.35 -25.25 -13.52
N VAL A 111 3.38 -25.99 -13.01
CA VAL A 111 3.64 -27.23 -12.28
C VAL A 111 4.13 -28.24 -13.32
N GLU A 112 5.42 -28.58 -13.31
CA GLU A 112 5.90 -29.76 -14.05
C GLU A 112 5.10 -30.98 -13.56
N ALA A 113 4.36 -31.58 -14.49
CA ALA A 113 3.51 -32.75 -14.27
C ALA A 113 4.31 -34.05 -14.19
#